data_AF-A0AA51C768-F1
#
_entry.id   AF-A0AA51C768-F1
#
_cell.length_a   1.000
_cell.length_b   1.000
_cell.length_c   1.000
_cell.angle_alpha   90.00
_cell.angle_beta   90.00
_cell.angle_gamma   90.00
#
_symmetry.space_group_name_H-M   'P 1'
#
loop_
_entity.id
_entity.type
_entity.pdbx_description
1 polymer ?
#
loop_
_entity_poly.entity_id
_entity_poly.type
_entity_poly.pdbx_seq_one_letter_code
_entity_poly.pdbx_strand_id
1 'polypeptide(L)'
;MYKERIEPSSIFLALACSANIGSALTLIGNPQNMLIGQGLNLPFAHYMFFVLLPVGLSLLTLWGLVCLLYRKKWDKHLSLPQNVELPFHAWQTVKGITILSGVMLLFLFSPLPRDYIALGAAAILLTSRTMASHKALNLVDWQLIILFIGLFIINGAFAKVGGLDAIERGLHYVGISLHHPSWLFWCTATLSNMVSNVPATMLLLPLAKTHMAGPILALSSTFCRKSTRRWKYC
;
A
#
# COMPACT_ATOMS: atom_id res chain seq x y z
N MET A 1 -13.07 -26.13 32.80
CA MET A 1 -13.81 -25.87 31.54
C MET A 1 -13.11 -24.71 30.83
N TYR A 2 -12.15 -25.00 29.95
CA TYR A 2 -11.35 -23.98 29.27
C TYR A 2 -12.21 -23.33 28.18
N LYS A 3 -12.73 -22.14 28.46
CA LYS A 3 -13.53 -21.34 27.52
C LYS A 3 -12.59 -20.90 26.42
N GLU A 4 -12.51 -21.74 25.40
CA GLU A 4 -11.66 -21.63 24.24
C GLU A 4 -11.86 -20.22 23.66
N ARG A 5 -10.95 -19.26 23.87
CA ARG A 5 -11.11 -17.87 23.39
C ARG A 5 -10.73 -17.81 21.89
N ILE A 6 -11.24 -16.84 21.14
CA ILE A 6 -10.62 -16.50 19.85
C ILE A 6 -9.30 -15.83 20.21
N GLU A 7 -8.19 -16.32 19.70
CA GLU A 7 -6.90 -15.63 19.89
C GLU A 7 -6.97 -14.26 19.19
N PRO A 8 -6.75 -13.14 19.92
CA PRO A 8 -6.85 -11.80 19.35
C PRO A 8 -5.97 -11.60 18.11
N SER A 9 -4.82 -12.28 18.07
CA SER A 9 -3.85 -12.29 16.95
C SER A 9 -4.48 -12.61 15.59
N SER A 10 -5.46 -13.52 15.57
CA SER A 10 -6.18 -13.95 14.36
C SER A 10 -7.08 -12.86 13.77
N ILE A 11 -7.80 -12.13 14.62
CA ILE A 11 -8.70 -11.04 14.18
C ILE A 11 -7.86 -9.86 13.69
N PHE A 12 -6.76 -9.54 14.38
CA PHE A 12 -5.83 -8.51 13.93
C PHE A 12 -5.17 -8.85 12.59
N LEU A 13 -4.85 -10.13 12.35
CA LEU A 13 -4.34 -10.57 11.06
C LEU A 13 -5.37 -10.36 9.94
N ALA A 14 -6.63 -10.74 10.17
CA ALA A 14 -7.71 -10.51 9.21
C ALA A 14 -7.90 -9.01 8.91
N LEU A 15 -7.88 -8.17 9.94
CA LEU A 15 -7.98 -6.71 9.81
C LEU A 15 -6.78 -6.11 9.07
N ALA A 16 -5.56 -6.54 9.37
CA ALA A 16 -4.36 -6.09 8.70
C ALA A 16 -4.35 -6.50 7.22
N CYS A 17 -4.78 -7.73 6.91
CA CYS A 17 -4.92 -8.21 5.55
C CYS A 17 -5.99 -7.43 4.77
N SER A 18 -7.17 -7.20 5.37
CA SER A 18 -8.24 -6.44 4.71
C SER A 18 -7.85 -4.98 4.50
N ALA A 19 -7.21 -4.34 5.48
CA ALA A 19 -6.70 -2.98 5.35
C ALA A 19 -5.66 -2.86 4.23
N ASN A 20 -4.73 -3.82 4.11
CA ASN A 20 -3.73 -3.79 3.05
C ASN A 20 -4.30 -4.09 1.65
N ILE A 21 -5.32 -4.95 1.55
CA ILE A 21 -6.01 -5.19 0.28
C ILE A 21 -6.87 -3.96 -0.10
N GLY A 22 -7.60 -3.40 0.87
CA GLY A 22 -8.46 -2.24 0.66
C GLY A 22 -7.67 -0.97 0.30
N SER A 23 -6.48 -0.78 0.88
CA SER A 23 -5.62 0.35 0.54
C SER A 23 -5.19 0.35 -0.93
N ALA A 24 -5.12 -0.84 -1.55
CA ALA A 24 -4.77 -0.98 -2.96
C ALA A 24 -5.81 -0.41 -3.93
N LEU A 25 -7.04 -0.14 -3.46
CA LEU A 25 -8.11 0.44 -4.29
C LEU A 25 -7.79 1.86 -4.78
N THR A 26 -6.98 2.60 -4.01
CA THR A 26 -6.64 3.99 -4.33
C THR A 26 -5.14 4.13 -4.56
N LEU A 27 -4.75 5.11 -5.39
CA LEU A 27 -3.34 5.44 -5.59
C LEU A 27 -2.68 6.00 -4.32
N ILE A 28 -3.46 6.46 -3.34
CA ILE A 28 -2.98 7.13 -2.13
C ILE A 28 -2.88 6.16 -0.96
N GLY A 29 -3.68 5.08 -0.98
CA GLY A 29 -3.80 4.17 0.15
C GLY A 29 -2.49 3.51 0.57
N ASN A 30 -1.51 3.42 -0.35
CA ASN A 30 -0.15 3.07 0.03
C ASN A 30 0.90 3.85 -0.81
N PRO A 31 2.13 4.02 -0.29
CA PRO A 31 3.20 4.75 -1.00
C PRO A 31 3.65 4.09 -2.31
N GLN A 32 3.51 2.76 -2.43
CA GLN A 32 3.91 2.02 -3.62
C GLN A 32 3.02 2.38 -4.83
N ASN A 33 1.71 2.34 -4.64
CA ASN A 33 0.71 2.72 -5.63
C ASN A 33 0.88 4.19 -6.02
N MET A 34 1.20 5.05 -5.06
CA MET A 34 1.43 6.47 -5.30
C MET A 34 2.60 6.68 -6.27
N LEU A 35 3.73 6.00 -6.04
CA LEU A 35 4.90 6.07 -6.91
C LEU A 35 4.62 5.54 -8.31
N ILE A 36 3.90 4.42 -8.43
CA ILE A 36 3.51 3.88 -9.74
C ILE A 36 2.60 4.87 -10.47
N GLY A 37 1.60 5.42 -9.78
CA GLY A 37 0.66 6.39 -10.33
C GLY A 37 1.31 7.69 -10.79
N GLN A 38 2.28 8.21 -10.03
CA GLN A 38 3.07 9.38 -10.40
C GLN A 38 4.06 9.07 -11.53
N GLY A 39 4.82 7.97 -11.42
CA GLY A 39 5.82 7.58 -12.40
C GLY A 39 5.24 7.28 -13.79
N LEU A 40 4.01 6.76 -13.84
CA LEU A 40 3.31 6.44 -15.10
C LEU A 40 2.24 7.47 -15.50
N ASN A 41 2.10 8.58 -14.75
CA ASN A 41 1.07 9.61 -14.97
C ASN A 41 -0.36 9.04 -15.15
N LEU A 42 -0.72 8.00 -14.37
CA LEU A 42 -1.98 7.29 -14.55
C LEU A 42 -3.18 8.12 -14.08
N PRO A 43 -4.26 8.27 -14.85
CA PRO A 43 -5.47 8.91 -14.37
C PRO A 43 -6.07 8.15 -13.18
N PHE A 44 -6.36 8.85 -12.07
CA PHE A 44 -6.81 8.23 -10.81
C PHE A 44 -8.11 7.43 -10.99
N ALA A 45 -9.08 8.00 -11.70
CA ALA A 45 -10.36 7.35 -11.98
C ALA A 45 -10.16 6.03 -12.73
N HIS A 46 -9.37 6.06 -13.81
CA HIS A 46 -9.11 4.87 -14.62
C HIS A 46 -8.44 3.77 -13.80
N TYR A 47 -7.42 4.12 -13.01
CA TYR A 47 -6.78 3.18 -12.09
C TYR A 47 -7.78 2.56 -11.11
N MET A 48 -8.57 3.41 -10.43
CA MET A 48 -9.53 2.95 -9.42
C MET A 48 -10.56 2.00 -10.03
N PHE A 49 -11.10 2.31 -11.21
CA PHE A 49 -12.05 1.41 -11.91
C PHE A 49 -11.40 0.10 -12.33
N PHE A 50 -10.17 0.12 -12.85
CA PHE A 50 -9.45 -1.07 -13.26
C PHE A 50 -9.15 -2.01 -12.08
N VAL A 51 -8.80 -1.44 -10.92
CA VAL A 51 -8.40 -2.19 -9.72
C VAL A 51 -9.58 -2.54 -8.82
N LEU A 52 -10.75 -1.89 -8.99
CA LEU A 52 -11.96 -2.15 -8.21
C LEU A 52 -12.38 -3.62 -8.23
N LEU A 53 -12.39 -4.24 -9.40
CA LEU A 53 -12.78 -5.64 -9.56
C LEU A 53 -11.81 -6.61 -8.86
N PRO A 54 -10.47 -6.59 -9.13
CA PRO A 54 -9.55 -7.50 -8.46
C PRO A 54 -9.44 -7.27 -6.94
N VAL A 55 -9.50 -6.01 -6.47
CA VAL A 55 -9.50 -5.71 -5.02
C VAL A 55 -10.78 -6.19 -4.37
N GLY A 56 -11.94 -5.97 -4.99
CA GLY A 56 -13.23 -6.45 -4.51
C GLY A 56 -13.25 -7.98 -4.40
N LEU A 57 -12.80 -8.69 -5.43
CA LEU A 57 -12.66 -10.15 -5.39
C LEU A 57 -11.68 -10.61 -4.31
N SER A 58 -10.57 -9.91 -4.11
CA SER A 58 -9.59 -10.23 -3.05
C SER A 58 -10.16 -10.03 -1.64
N LEU A 59 -11.00 -9.00 -1.44
CA LEU A 59 -11.70 -8.79 -0.17
C LEU A 59 -12.79 -9.85 0.05
N LEU A 60 -13.55 -10.22 -0.98
CA LEU A 60 -14.57 -11.27 -0.91
C LEU A 60 -13.96 -12.63 -0.60
N THR A 61 -12.84 -12.97 -1.25
CA THR A 61 -12.10 -14.21 -0.98
C THR A 61 -11.50 -14.24 0.42
N LEU A 62 -10.89 -13.13 0.87
CA LEU A 62 -10.41 -13.01 2.25
C LEU A 62 -11.57 -13.15 3.24
N TRP A 63 -12.69 -12.49 3.01
CA TRP A 63 -13.87 -12.57 3.85
C TRP A 63 -14.42 -14.01 3.91
N GLY A 64 -14.56 -14.68 2.77
CA GLY A 64 -14.96 -16.08 2.70
C GLY A 64 -14.00 -17.01 3.46
N LEU A 65 -12.69 -16.78 3.33
CA LEU A 65 -11.66 -17.55 4.04
C LEU A 65 -11.72 -17.32 5.56
N VAL A 66 -11.92 -16.07 6.01
CA VAL A 66 -12.14 -15.76 7.43
C VAL A 66 -13.42 -16.42 7.93
N CYS A 67 -14.52 -16.33 7.18
CA CYS A 67 -15.77 -17.02 7.53
C CYS A 67 -15.56 -18.53 7.64
N LEU A 68 -14.85 -19.18 6.72
CA LEU A 68 -14.60 -20.62 6.74
C LEU A 68 -13.69 -21.04 7.91
N LEU A 69 -12.58 -20.34 8.13
CA LEU A 69 -11.61 -20.65 9.18
C LEU A 69 -12.16 -20.41 10.59
N TYR A 70 -13.01 -19.40 10.75
CA TYR A 70 -13.54 -18.99 12.05
C TYR A 70 -15.00 -19.38 12.28
N ARG A 71 -15.68 -20.05 11.32
CA ARG A 71 -17.10 -20.47 11.38
C ARG A 71 -17.52 -21.10 12.71
N LYS A 72 -16.63 -21.91 13.31
CA LYS A 72 -16.88 -22.65 14.57
C LYS A 72 -16.53 -21.87 15.85
N LYS A 73 -16.01 -20.65 15.71
CA LYS A 73 -15.49 -19.84 16.82
C LYS A 73 -16.30 -18.57 17.08
N TRP A 74 -17.38 -18.31 16.33
CA TRP A 74 -18.16 -17.06 16.41
C TRP A 74 -18.96 -16.92 17.73
N ASP A 75 -19.30 -18.02 18.40
CA ASP A 75 -20.04 -17.99 19.69
C ASP A 75 -19.16 -17.63 20.90
N LYS A 76 -17.87 -17.36 20.68
CA LYS A 76 -16.95 -17.02 21.76
C LYS A 76 -17.07 -15.54 22.06
N HIS A 77 -17.69 -15.22 23.19
CA HIS A 77 -17.78 -13.86 23.71
C HIS A 77 -16.39 -13.20 23.79
N LEU A 78 -16.16 -12.21 22.93
CA LEU A 78 -15.02 -11.31 23.07
C LEU A 78 -15.31 -10.43 24.28
N SER A 79 -14.50 -10.55 25.32
CA SER A 79 -14.57 -9.66 26.48
C SER A 79 -14.09 -8.28 26.02
N LEU A 80 -15.01 -7.44 25.58
CA LEU A 80 -14.69 -6.05 25.25
C LEU A 80 -14.43 -5.31 26.56
N PRO A 81 -13.35 -4.50 26.64
CA PRO A 81 -13.24 -3.53 27.72
C PRO A 81 -14.48 -2.63 27.72
N GLN A 82 -14.96 -2.32 28.93
CA GLN A 82 -16.18 -1.54 29.17
C GLN A 82 -16.17 -0.26 28.34
N ASN A 83 -17.30 0.06 27.70
CA ASN A 83 -17.49 1.19 26.78
C ASN A 83 -16.78 2.46 27.28
N VAL A 84 -15.65 2.79 26.66
CA VAL A 84 -15.15 4.17 26.69
C VAL A 84 -16.10 4.92 25.75
N GLU A 85 -17.07 5.64 26.32
CA GLU A 85 -17.92 6.54 25.54
C GLU A 85 -17.02 7.64 24.94
N LEU A 86 -16.61 7.45 23.69
CA LEU A 86 -15.93 8.48 22.93
C LEU A 86 -16.97 9.55 22.59
N PRO A 87 -16.77 10.82 23.01
CA PRO A 87 -17.74 11.86 22.74
C PRO A 87 -17.81 12.12 21.23
N PHE A 88 -18.95 11.79 20.61
CA PHE A 88 -19.15 11.95 19.17
C PHE A 88 -19.40 13.43 18.83
N HIS A 89 -18.43 14.07 18.17
CA HIS A 89 -18.52 15.48 17.78
C HIS A 89 -19.05 15.58 16.34
N ALA A 90 -20.38 15.57 16.18
CA ALA A 90 -21.05 15.56 14.87
C ALA A 90 -20.53 16.62 13.89
N TRP A 91 -20.29 17.85 14.37
CA TRP A 91 -19.78 18.96 13.56
C TRP A 91 -18.35 18.72 13.03
N GLN A 92 -17.48 18.11 13.84
CA GLN A 92 -16.12 17.78 13.43
C GLN A 92 -16.12 16.61 12.43
N THR A 93 -16.96 15.60 12.66
CA THR A 93 -17.14 14.46 11.74
C THR A 93 -17.65 14.92 10.38
N VAL A 94 -18.68 15.77 10.34
CA VAL A 94 -19.25 16.29 9.08
C VAL A 94 -18.21 17.14 8.33
N LYS A 95 -17.48 18.02 9.02
CA LYS A 95 -16.38 18.79 8.40
C LYS A 95 -15.30 17.89 7.82
N GLY A 96 -14.86 16.89 8.58
CA GLY A 96 -13.84 15.93 8.13
C GLY A 96 -14.29 15.15 6.90
N ILE A 97 -15.52 14.62 6.92
CA ILE A 97 -16.11 13.91 5.77
C ILE A 97 -16.23 14.85 4.57
N THR A 98 -16.68 16.09 4.76
CA THR A 98 -16.85 17.05 3.66
C THR A 98 -15.51 17.37 3.00
N ILE A 99 -14.46 17.61 3.79
CA ILE A 99 -13.11 17.84 3.27
C ILE A 99 -12.59 16.60 2.55
N LEU A 100 -12.70 15.42 3.17
CA LEU A 100 -12.25 14.16 2.59
C LEU A 100 -12.95 13.86 1.26
N SER A 101 -14.28 14.00 1.21
CA SER A 101 -15.07 13.83 -0.01
C SER A 101 -14.68 14.85 -1.07
N GLY A 102 -14.50 16.12 -0.71
CA GLY A 102 -14.04 17.16 -1.63
C GLY A 102 -12.67 16.84 -2.24
N VAL A 103 -11.72 16.40 -1.42
CA VAL A 103 -10.39 16.00 -1.88
C VAL A 103 -10.45 14.77 -2.78
N MET A 104 -11.27 13.77 -2.43
CA MET A 104 -11.46 12.58 -3.26
C MET A 104 -12.09 12.92 -4.62
N LEU A 105 -13.07 13.83 -4.65
CA LEU A 105 -13.67 14.32 -5.90
C LEU A 105 -12.64 15.06 -6.74
N LEU A 106 -11.81 15.92 -6.13
CA LEU A 106 -10.72 16.59 -6.83
C LEU A 106 -9.73 15.59 -7.42
N PHE A 107 -9.35 14.53 -6.69
CA PHE A 107 -8.48 13.50 -7.26
C PHE A 107 -9.13 12.72 -8.40
N LEU A 108 -10.45 12.53 -8.37
CA LEU A 108 -11.15 11.75 -9.38
C LEU A 108 -11.37 12.53 -10.68
N PHE A 109 -11.65 13.83 -10.58
CA PHE A 109 -12.11 14.65 -11.71
C PHE A 109 -11.14 15.76 -12.14
N SER A 110 -10.15 16.12 -11.30
CA SER A 110 -9.21 17.19 -11.64
C SER A 110 -8.04 16.65 -12.47
N PRO A 111 -7.65 17.34 -13.55
CA PRO A 111 -6.42 17.03 -14.29
C PRO A 111 -5.15 17.56 -13.59
N LEU A 112 -5.29 18.28 -12.47
CA LEU A 112 -4.14 18.84 -11.75
C LEU A 112 -3.24 17.72 -11.20
N PRO A 113 -1.91 17.94 -11.19
CA PRO A 113 -1.00 17.02 -10.51
C PRO A 113 -1.44 16.83 -9.05
N ARG A 114 -1.50 15.57 -8.65
CA ARG A 114 -2.05 15.13 -7.35
C ARG A 114 -1.35 15.80 -6.17
N ASP A 115 -0.07 16.08 -6.32
CA ASP A 115 0.78 16.67 -5.29
C ASP A 115 0.28 18.08 -4.94
N TYR A 116 -0.14 18.86 -5.93
CA TYR A 116 -0.74 20.18 -5.69
C TYR A 116 -2.10 20.09 -5.01
N ILE A 117 -2.94 19.12 -5.40
CA ILE A 117 -4.25 18.90 -4.76
C ILE A 117 -4.05 18.49 -3.28
N ALA A 118 -3.10 17.59 -3.01
CA ALA A 118 -2.77 17.14 -1.67
C ALA A 118 -2.19 18.27 -0.81
N LEU A 119 -1.24 19.05 -1.35
CA LEU A 119 -0.66 20.21 -0.66
C LEU A 119 -1.70 21.31 -0.42
N GLY A 120 -2.58 21.57 -1.38
CA GLY A 120 -3.68 22.52 -1.23
C GLY A 120 -4.67 22.09 -0.17
N ALA A 121 -5.07 20.81 -0.16
CA ALA A 121 -5.92 20.23 0.87
C ALA A 121 -5.27 20.32 2.26
N ALA A 122 -3.98 20.00 2.36
CA ALA A 122 -3.20 20.13 3.59
C ALA A 122 -3.13 21.60 4.04
N ALA A 123 -2.88 22.55 3.14
CA ALA A 123 -2.86 23.97 3.46
C ALA A 123 -4.22 24.47 3.98
N ILE A 124 -5.33 24.09 3.33
CA ILE A 124 -6.68 24.42 3.80
C ILE A 124 -6.93 23.82 5.19
N LEU A 125 -6.56 22.55 5.40
CA LEU A 125 -6.64 21.90 6.72
C LEU A 125 -5.82 22.61 7.80
N LEU A 126 -4.61 23.07 7.45
CA LEU A 126 -3.69 23.77 8.35
C LEU A 126 -4.08 25.24 8.60
N THR A 127 -4.86 25.87 7.73
CA THR A 127 -5.45 27.20 8.01
C THR A 127 -6.66 27.12 8.93
N SER A 128 -7.34 25.96 8.99
CA SER A 128 -8.46 25.72 9.90
C SER A 128 -7.96 25.52 11.34
N ARG A 129 -8.08 26.54 12.20
CA ARG A 129 -7.63 26.51 13.62
C ARG A 129 -8.03 25.25 14.40
N THR A 130 -9.17 24.64 14.07
CA THR A 130 -9.66 23.42 14.73
C THR A 130 -8.99 22.13 14.27
N MET A 131 -8.50 22.08 13.02
CA MET A 131 -7.87 20.89 12.42
C MET A 131 -6.35 21.03 12.34
N ALA A 132 -5.83 22.25 12.27
CA ALA A 132 -4.40 22.60 12.32
C ALA A 132 -3.71 22.28 13.65
N SER A 133 -4.42 21.65 14.58
CA SER A 133 -3.90 21.31 15.90
C SER A 133 -2.71 20.37 15.78
N HIS A 134 -1.77 20.43 16.73
CA HIS A 134 -0.62 19.53 16.88
C HIS A 134 -1.01 18.03 16.76
N LYS A 135 -2.28 17.70 17.05
CA LYS A 135 -2.87 16.37 16.84
C LYS A 135 -2.84 15.90 15.39
N ALA A 136 -3.13 16.75 14.40
CA ALA A 136 -3.12 16.36 12.99
C ALA A 136 -1.69 16.15 12.45
N LEU A 137 -0.76 17.02 12.84
CA LEU A 137 0.67 16.87 12.49
C LEU A 137 1.31 15.65 13.18
N ASN A 138 0.83 15.25 14.36
CA ASN A 138 1.27 14.01 15.03
C ASN A 138 0.77 12.73 14.36
N LEU A 139 -0.24 12.80 13.49
CA LEU A 139 -0.68 11.65 12.69
C LEU A 139 0.26 11.38 11.50
N VAL A 140 1.13 12.35 11.18
CA VAL A 140 2.16 12.17 10.15
C VAL A 140 3.24 11.24 10.69
N ASP A 141 3.48 10.15 9.97
CA ASP A 141 4.58 9.22 10.28
C ASP A 141 5.91 9.79 9.76
N TRP A 142 6.58 10.55 10.62
CA TRP A 142 7.87 11.17 10.30
C TRP A 142 8.97 10.13 10.05
N GLN A 143 8.93 9.01 10.76
CA GLN A 143 9.89 7.92 10.58
C GLN A 143 9.76 7.32 9.18
N LEU A 144 8.53 7.11 8.70
CA LEU A 144 8.26 6.60 7.36
C LEU A 144 8.72 7.58 6.27
N ILE A 145 8.52 8.89 6.45
CA ILE A 145 9.00 9.92 5.51
C ILE A 145 10.53 9.89 5.43
N ILE A 146 11.22 9.89 6.58
CA ILE A 146 12.69 9.86 6.64
C ILE A 146 13.23 8.56 6.00
N LEU A 147 12.57 7.43 6.27
CA LEU A 147 12.90 6.14 5.66
C LEU A 147 12.81 6.22 4.12
N PHE A 148 11.73 6.76 3.57
CA PHE A 148 11.59 6.89 2.11
C PHE A 148 12.60 7.87 1.51
N ILE A 149 12.90 8.99 2.19
CA ILE A 149 13.94 9.91 1.74
C ILE A 149 15.30 9.21 1.67
N GLY A 150 15.72 8.54 2.74
CA GLY A 150 17.02 7.84 2.78
C GLY A 150 17.09 6.74 1.71
N LEU A 151 16.02 5.99 1.55
CA LEU A 151 15.90 4.94 0.55
C LEU A 151 15.97 5.48 -0.89
N PHE A 152 15.31 6.60 -1.19
CA PHE A 152 15.37 7.22 -2.52
C PHE A 152 16.77 7.78 -2.82
N ILE A 153 17.44 8.36 -1.83
CA ILE A 153 18.83 8.81 -1.97
C ILE A 153 19.75 7.62 -2.28
N ILE A 154 19.63 6.52 -1.52
CA ILE A 154 20.45 5.32 -1.73
C ILE A 154 20.17 4.69 -3.10
N ASN A 155 18.90 4.51 -3.47
CA ASN A 155 18.52 3.96 -4.77
C ASN A 155 19.00 4.84 -5.93
N GLY A 156 18.88 6.17 -5.80
CA GLY A 156 19.35 7.12 -6.81
C GLY A 156 20.87 7.12 -6.96
N ALA A 157 21.60 7.05 -5.84
CA ALA A 157 23.05 6.93 -5.85
C ALA A 157 23.51 5.60 -6.46
N PHE A 158 22.86 4.48 -6.09
CA PHE A 158 23.14 3.16 -6.64
C PHE A 158 22.91 3.11 -8.16
N ALA A 159 21.81 3.70 -8.64
CA ALA A 159 21.53 3.81 -10.07
C ALA A 159 22.57 4.67 -10.80
N LYS A 160 22.98 5.82 -10.23
CA LYS A 160 23.99 6.72 -10.84
C LYS A 160 25.37 6.10 -10.96
N VAL A 161 25.77 5.25 -10.02
CA VAL A 161 27.08 4.57 -10.03
C VAL A 161 27.09 3.39 -11.03
N GLY A 162 26.00 3.15 -11.77
CA GLY A 162 25.88 2.03 -12.71
C GLY A 162 25.69 0.69 -12.01
N GLY A 163 25.17 0.70 -10.77
CA GLY A 163 24.88 -0.53 -10.02
C GLY A 163 23.87 -1.43 -10.73
N LEU A 164 22.91 -0.82 -11.45
CA LEU A 164 21.97 -1.55 -12.31
C LEU A 164 22.68 -2.24 -13.48
N ASP A 165 23.58 -1.52 -14.16
CA ASP A 165 24.36 -2.08 -15.27
C ASP A 165 25.31 -3.19 -14.79
N ALA A 166 25.83 -3.08 -13.57
CA ALA A 166 26.64 -4.11 -12.95
C ALA A 166 25.83 -5.39 -12.64
N ILE A 167 24.59 -5.24 -12.16
CA ILE A 167 23.66 -6.37 -11.97
C ILE A 167 23.30 -7.01 -13.31
N GLU A 168 22.98 -6.21 -14.33
CA GLU A 168 22.66 -6.70 -15.67
C GLU A 168 23.82 -7.50 -16.27
N ARG A 169 25.04 -6.96 -16.21
CA ARG A 169 26.25 -7.68 -16.67
C ARG A 169 26.52 -8.95 -15.88
N GLY A 170 26.31 -8.94 -14.56
CA GLY A 170 26.47 -10.12 -13.71
C GLY A 170 25.44 -11.22 -14.04
N LEU A 171 24.18 -10.87 -14.28
CA LEU A 171 23.13 -11.82 -14.68
C LEU A 171 23.38 -12.39 -16.07
N HIS A 172 23.85 -11.55 -17.01
CA HIS A 172 24.22 -12.00 -18.35
C HIS A 172 25.35 -13.04 -18.30
N TYR A 173 26.29 -12.92 -17.36
CA TYR A 173 27.36 -13.90 -17.16
C TYR A 173 26.86 -15.27 -16.68
N VAL A 174 25.71 -15.31 -16.00
CA VAL A 174 25.04 -16.54 -15.52
C VAL A 174 24.08 -17.11 -16.59
N GLY A 175 24.03 -16.51 -17.79
CA GLY A 175 23.13 -16.93 -18.87
C GLY A 175 21.69 -16.44 -18.69
N ILE A 176 21.44 -15.55 -17.72
CA ILE A 176 20.13 -14.96 -17.46
C ILE A 176 20.01 -13.67 -18.25
N SER A 177 19.39 -13.74 -19.43
CA SER A 177 19.09 -12.55 -20.23
C SER A 177 17.86 -11.84 -19.69
N LEU A 178 18.02 -10.65 -19.10
CA LEU A 178 16.94 -9.77 -18.64
C LEU A 178 16.01 -9.29 -19.78
N HIS A 179 16.39 -9.54 -21.03
CA HIS A 179 15.54 -9.34 -22.22
C HIS A 179 14.41 -10.37 -22.34
N HIS A 180 14.50 -11.52 -21.66
CA HIS A 180 13.40 -12.49 -21.60
C HIS A 180 12.42 -12.15 -20.46
N PRO A 181 11.12 -11.94 -20.76
CA PRO A 181 10.11 -11.55 -19.78
C PRO A 181 9.98 -12.48 -18.56
N SER A 182 10.27 -13.77 -18.75
CA SER A 182 10.17 -14.81 -17.71
C SER A 182 11.25 -14.69 -16.63
N TRP A 183 12.50 -14.43 -16.99
CA TRP A 183 13.60 -14.27 -16.03
C TRP A 183 13.56 -12.93 -15.31
N LEU A 184 13.18 -11.87 -16.04
CA LEU A 184 12.94 -10.56 -15.44
C LEU A 184 11.82 -10.64 -14.37
N PHE A 185 10.75 -11.41 -14.62
CA PHE A 185 9.69 -11.65 -13.63
C PHE A 185 10.20 -12.32 -12.35
N TRP A 186 10.98 -13.41 -12.45
CA TRP A 186 11.44 -14.17 -11.28
C TRP A 186 12.50 -13.45 -10.44
N CYS A 187 13.49 -12.80 -11.09
CA CYS A 187 14.50 -12.00 -10.38
C CYS A 187 13.86 -10.80 -9.68
N THR A 188 12.92 -10.13 -10.35
CA THR A 188 12.16 -9.01 -9.79
C THR A 188 11.24 -9.45 -8.65
N ALA A 189 10.55 -10.58 -8.79
CA ALA A 189 9.68 -11.13 -7.74
C ALA A 189 10.48 -11.49 -6.49
N THR A 190 11.67 -12.07 -6.65
CA THR A 190 12.56 -12.42 -5.53
C THR A 190 13.11 -11.18 -4.84
N LEU A 191 13.56 -10.18 -5.62
CA LEU A 191 14.08 -8.93 -5.07
C LEU A 191 12.98 -8.11 -4.36
N SER A 192 11.76 -8.08 -4.92
CA SER A 192 10.59 -7.45 -4.29
C SER A 192 10.11 -8.19 -3.04
N ASN A 193 10.50 -9.47 -2.87
CA ASN A 193 10.25 -10.23 -1.63
C ASN A 193 11.30 -9.99 -0.55
N MET A 194 12.46 -9.45 -0.90
CA MET A 194 13.57 -9.17 0.03
C MET A 194 13.65 -7.69 0.41
N VAL A 195 13.32 -6.79 -0.51
CA VAL A 195 13.37 -5.35 -0.36
C VAL A 195 11.93 -4.84 -0.40
N SER A 196 11.54 -4.02 0.59
CA SER A 196 10.19 -3.44 0.71
C SER A 196 9.62 -3.03 -0.67
N ASN A 197 8.31 -3.21 -0.86
CA ASN A 197 7.72 -3.08 -2.20
C ASN A 197 7.97 -1.73 -2.90
N VAL A 198 8.11 -0.63 -2.13
CA VAL A 198 8.39 0.73 -2.63
C VAL A 198 9.76 0.85 -3.32
N PRO A 199 10.90 0.57 -2.64
CA PRO A 199 12.22 0.64 -3.27
C PRO A 199 12.42 -0.31 -4.43
N ALA A 200 11.90 -1.54 -4.32
CA ALA A 200 12.00 -2.52 -5.40
C ALA A 200 11.33 -2.00 -6.67
N THR A 201 10.12 -1.46 -6.55
CA THR A 201 9.40 -0.86 -7.69
C THR A 201 10.20 0.29 -8.30
N MET A 202 10.79 1.16 -7.48
CA MET A 202 11.52 2.34 -7.96
C MET A 202 12.83 2.00 -8.68
N LEU A 203 13.51 0.93 -8.25
CA LEU A 203 14.77 0.45 -8.83
C LEU A 203 14.52 -0.33 -10.14
N LEU A 204 13.33 -0.94 -10.26
CA LEU A 204 12.95 -1.80 -11.39
C LEU A 204 12.15 -1.06 -12.49
N LEU A 205 11.46 0.04 -12.15
CA LEU A 205 10.69 0.84 -13.11
C LEU A 205 11.54 1.35 -14.31
N PRO A 206 12.79 1.83 -14.13
CA PRO A 206 13.63 2.28 -15.26
C PRO A 206 14.10 1.15 -16.18
N LEU A 207 14.09 -0.10 -15.70
CA LEU A 207 14.47 -1.30 -16.46
C LEU A 207 13.30 -1.82 -17.31
N ALA A 208 12.06 -1.37 -17.05
CA ALA A 208 10.85 -1.80 -17.73
C ALA A 208 10.59 -1.02 -19.03
N LYS A 209 11.49 -1.13 -20.02
CA LYS A 209 11.41 -0.37 -21.29
C LYS A 209 10.53 -1.01 -22.38
N THR A 210 9.83 -2.11 -22.09
CA THR A 210 9.05 -2.87 -23.09
C THR A 210 7.55 -2.80 -22.81
N HIS A 211 6.72 -2.65 -23.86
CA HIS A 211 5.27 -2.38 -23.79
C HIS A 211 4.43 -3.38 -22.97
N MET A 212 4.96 -4.59 -22.70
CA MET A 212 4.34 -5.66 -21.89
C MET A 212 5.01 -5.89 -20.52
N ALA A 213 6.07 -5.15 -20.17
CA ALA A 213 6.79 -5.31 -18.91
C ALA A 213 6.00 -4.76 -17.71
N GLY A 214 5.24 -3.68 -17.89
CA GLY A 214 4.41 -3.06 -16.85
C GLY A 214 3.36 -4.00 -16.25
N PRO A 215 2.52 -4.68 -17.07
CA PRO A 215 1.55 -5.67 -16.58
C PRO A 215 2.21 -6.87 -15.87
N ILE A 216 3.38 -7.31 -16.35
CA ILE A 216 4.14 -8.44 -15.81
C ILE A 216 4.75 -8.09 -14.43
N LEU A 217 5.26 -6.86 -14.26
CA LEU A 217 5.71 -6.30 -12.97
C LEU A 217 4.56 -6.14 -11.96
N ALA A 218 3.39 -5.68 -12.42
CA ALA A 218 2.21 -5.53 -11.58
C ALA A 218 1.66 -6.88 -11.10
N LEU A 219 1.64 -7.89 -11.97
CA LEU A 219 1.21 -9.25 -11.62
C LEU A 219 2.21 -9.98 -10.70
N SER A 220 3.52 -9.80 -10.90
CA SER A 220 4.57 -10.45 -10.10
C SER A 220 4.59 -9.97 -8.64
N SER A 221 4.48 -8.65 -8.47
CA SER A 221 4.48 -8.00 -7.15
C SER A 221 3.22 -8.34 -6.34
N THR A 222 2.10 -8.59 -7.02
CA THR A 222 0.81 -8.92 -6.39
C THR A 222 0.72 -10.38 -5.97
N PHE A 223 1.21 -11.32 -6.79
CA PHE A 223 1.18 -12.76 -6.48
C PHE A 223 2.24 -13.19 -5.46
N CYS A 224 3.37 -12.49 -5.40
CA CYS A 224 4.47 -12.86 -4.50
C CYS A 224 4.34 -12.17 -3.13
N ARG A 225 3.16 -12.28 -2.50
CA ARG A 225 2.97 -11.92 -1.08
C ARG A 225 3.17 -13.18 -0.23
N LYS A 226 4.32 -13.27 0.43
CA LYS A 226 4.72 -14.38 1.29
C LYS A 226 3.67 -14.65 2.39
N SER A 227 2.99 -15.78 2.28
CA SER A 227 2.19 -16.43 3.33
C SER A 227 3.05 -17.25 4.30
N THR A 228 4.36 -16.99 4.44
CA THR A 228 5.25 -17.97 5.10
C THR A 228 6.33 -17.31 5.95
N ARG A 229 6.15 -17.51 7.27
CA ARG A 229 7.10 -17.40 8.40
C ARG A 229 7.44 -16.00 8.94
N ARG A 230 6.62 -15.53 9.91
CA ARG A 230 7.10 -15.06 11.24
C ARG A 230 5.94 -14.76 12.21
N TRP A 231 5.26 -15.79 12.72
CA TRP A 231 4.28 -15.63 13.82
C TRP A 231 4.35 -16.81 14.78
N LYS A 232 5.55 -17.11 15.30
CA LYS A 232 5.73 -18.01 16.45
C LYS A 232 5.95 -17.27 17.77
N TYR A 233 5.95 -15.94 17.75
CA TYR A 233 6.16 -15.09 18.95
C TYR A 233 5.37 -13.79 18.81
N CYS A 234 4.04 -13.87 18.89
CA CYS A 234 3.14 -12.77 19.28
C CYS A 234 1.76 -13.36 19.59
#